data_AF-A0A6A0HEX7-F1
#
_entry.id   AF-A0A6A0HEX7-F1
#
_cell.length_a   1.000
_cell.length_b   1.000
_cell.length_c   1.000
_cell.angle_alpha   90.00
_cell.angle_beta   90.00
_cell.angle_gamma   90.00
#
_symmetry.space_group_name_H-M   'P 1'
#
loop_
_entity.id
_entity.type
_entity.pdbx_description
1 polymer ?
#
loop_
_entity_poly.entity_id
_entity_poly.type
_entity_poly.pdbx_seq_one_letter_code
_entity_poly.pdbx_strand_id
1 'polypeptide(L)'
;MSDVNNDALKFSPVSPETKVTVVLGAQWGDEGKGKVVDMLATESDVVCRCQGGNNAGHTVVVEDTEYDFHILPSGIINASAMSLIG
;
A
#
# COMPACT_ATOMS: atom_id res chain seq x y z
N MET A 1 29.83 11.78 23.24
CA MET A 1 29.68 10.85 22.10
C MET A 1 28.18 10.70 21.93
N SER A 2 27.62 11.28 20.89
CA SER A 2 26.16 11.38 20.67
C SER A 2 25.55 10.00 20.49
N ASP A 3 24.60 9.64 21.37
CA ASP A 3 23.74 8.47 21.19
C ASP A 3 22.99 8.62 19.87
N VAL A 4 23.22 7.67 18.97
CA VAL A 4 22.54 7.59 17.68
C VAL A 4 21.09 7.24 17.98
N ASN A 5 20.19 8.19 17.71
CA ASN A 5 18.75 8.04 17.81
C ASN A 5 18.29 6.80 17.05
N ASN A 6 18.04 5.72 17.79
CA ASN A 6 17.31 4.57 17.30
C ASN A 6 15.81 4.87 17.47
N ASP A 7 15.31 5.84 16.71
CA ASP A 7 13.86 6.07 16.50
C ASP A 7 13.31 4.99 15.56
N ALA A 8 13.67 3.73 15.83
CA ALA A 8 13.05 2.57 15.22
C ALA A 8 11.58 2.58 15.65
N LEU A 9 10.71 2.99 14.71
CA LEU A 9 9.29 2.68 14.59
C LEU A 9 8.66 2.17 15.90
N LYS A 10 8.27 3.10 16.77
CA LYS A 10 7.45 2.78 17.94
C LYS A 10 6.06 2.35 17.44
N PHE A 11 5.90 1.07 17.10
CA PHE A 11 4.58 0.48 16.93
C PHE A 11 3.88 0.49 18.29
N SER A 12 2.90 1.38 18.45
CA SER A 12 1.99 1.31 19.60
C SER A 12 1.25 -0.03 19.59
N PRO A 13 0.96 -0.63 20.77
CA PRO A 13 0.18 -1.86 20.82
C PRO A 13 -1.13 -1.67 20.06
N VAL A 14 -1.37 -2.56 19.10
CA VAL A 14 -2.54 -2.60 18.21
C VAL A 14 -3.79 -2.51 19.07
N SER A 15 -4.56 -1.42 18.96
CA SER A 15 -5.85 -1.34 19.63
C SER A 15 -6.78 -2.43 19.04
N PRO A 16 -7.68 -3.03 19.83
CA PRO A 16 -8.62 -4.05 19.34
C PRO A 16 -9.51 -3.59 18.16
N GLU A 17 -9.50 -2.28 17.88
CA GLU A 17 -10.27 -1.58 16.85
C GLU A 17 -9.55 -1.53 15.49
N THR A 18 -8.37 -2.14 15.34
CA THR A 18 -7.61 -2.07 14.08
C THR A 18 -8.34 -2.84 12.98
N LYS A 19 -8.84 -2.11 11.97
CA LYS A 19 -9.59 -2.66 10.84
C LYS A 19 -8.67 -2.92 9.67
N VAL A 20 -8.90 -4.06 9.00
CA VAL A 20 -8.21 -4.42 7.76
C VAL A 20 -9.23 -4.49 6.65
N THR A 21 -9.03 -3.68 5.62
CA THR A 21 -9.81 -3.73 4.38
C THR A 21 -9.04 -4.53 3.35
N VAL A 22 -9.71 -5.49 2.69
CA VAL A 22 -9.09 -6.36 1.68
C VAL A 22 -9.79 -6.19 0.35
N VAL A 23 -9.01 -5.92 -0.71
CA VAL A 23 -9.49 -5.88 -2.09
C VAL A 23 -9.09 -7.18 -2.79
N LEU A 24 -10.07 -7.99 -3.19
CA LEU A 24 -9.87 -9.28 -3.87
C LEU A 24 -10.53 -9.29 -5.24
N GLY A 25 -9.94 -10.05 -6.17
CA GLY A 25 -10.53 -10.30 -7.49
C GLY A 25 -11.65 -11.32 -7.36
N ALA A 26 -12.79 -11.04 -7.95
CA ALA A 26 -13.93 -11.95 -7.95
C ALA A 26 -13.93 -12.89 -9.18
N GLN A 27 -13.08 -12.61 -10.18
CA GLN A 27 -13.04 -13.32 -11.46
C GLN A 27 -11.61 -13.77 -11.77
N TRP A 28 -11.23 -13.80 -13.05
CA TRP A 28 -9.93 -14.27 -13.54
C TRP A 28 -8.94 -13.12 -13.82
N GLY A 29 -8.94 -12.08 -13.00
CA GLY A 29 -7.99 -10.98 -13.13
C GLY A 29 -8.52 -9.78 -13.91
N ASP A 30 -7.66 -8.76 -14.02
CA ASP A 30 -7.90 -7.50 -14.73
C ASP A 30 -9.18 -6.74 -14.36
N GLU A 31 -9.71 -6.94 -13.15
CA GLU A 31 -10.93 -6.26 -12.68
C GLU A 31 -10.69 -4.80 -12.26
N GLY A 32 -9.47 -4.28 -12.42
CA GLY A 32 -9.13 -2.90 -12.02
C GLY A 32 -8.94 -2.69 -10.52
N LYS A 33 -8.59 -3.74 -9.77
CA LYS A 33 -8.38 -3.70 -8.31
C LYS A 33 -7.47 -2.58 -7.84
N GLY A 34 -6.41 -2.28 -8.59
CA GLY A 34 -5.46 -1.23 -8.22
C GLY A 34 -6.11 0.15 -8.07
N LYS A 35 -7.13 0.46 -8.88
CA LYS A 35 -7.88 1.72 -8.78
C LYS A 35 -8.73 1.79 -7.49
N VAL A 36 -9.28 0.65 -7.07
CA VAL A 36 -10.00 0.56 -5.79
C VAL A 36 -9.03 0.68 -4.62
N VAL A 37 -7.86 0.04 -4.73
CA VAL A 37 -6.79 0.15 -3.73
C VAL A 37 -6.32 1.59 -3.60
N ASP A 38 -6.11 2.31 -4.71
CA ASP A 38 -5.71 3.72 -4.72
C ASP A 38 -6.71 4.63 -3.99
N MET A 39 -8.01 4.44 -4.28
CA MET A 39 -9.07 5.17 -3.57
C MET A 39 -9.02 4.91 -2.05
N LEU A 40 -8.93 3.63 -1.63
CA LEU A 40 -8.91 3.26 -0.22
C LEU A 40 -7.59 3.64 0.48
N ALA A 41 -6.49 3.72 -0.26
CA ALA A 41 -5.17 4.08 0.26
C ALA A 41 -5.14 5.52 0.81
N THR A 42 -6.03 6.40 0.34
CA THR A 42 -6.13 7.79 0.82
C THR A 42 -6.48 7.87 2.31
N GLU A 43 -7.23 6.90 2.83
CA GLU A 43 -7.70 6.83 4.22
C GLU A 43 -6.96 5.78 5.06
N SER A 44 -5.95 5.11 4.48
CA SER A 44 -5.27 3.97 5.11
C SER A 44 -3.88 4.36 5.62
N ASP A 45 -3.55 3.98 6.85
CA ASP A 45 -2.20 4.18 7.42
C ASP A 45 -1.16 3.20 6.83
N VAL A 46 -1.61 2.03 6.37
CA VAL A 46 -0.77 0.96 5.82
C VAL A 46 -1.42 0.39 4.57
N VAL A 47 -0.64 0.28 3.48
CA VAL A 47 -1.07 -0.38 2.24
C VAL A 47 -0.14 -1.55 1.99
N CYS A 48 -0.70 -2.76 1.99
CA CYS A 48 0.08 -3.99 1.93
C CYS A 48 -0.24 -4.84 0.70
N ARG A 49 0.78 -5.54 0.21
CA ARG A 49 0.64 -6.62 -0.76
C ARG A 49 1.05 -7.93 -0.11
N CYS A 50 0.13 -8.88 -0.04
CA CYS A 50 0.33 -10.16 0.64
C CYS A 50 0.75 -11.31 -0.29
N GLN A 51 0.53 -11.19 -1.60
CA GLN A 51 0.78 -12.24 -2.58
C GLN A 51 1.08 -11.67 -3.98
N GLY A 52 1.64 -12.54 -4.84
CA GLY A 52 1.86 -12.30 -6.26
C GLY A 52 3.31 -12.04 -6.65
N GLY A 53 3.53 -11.76 -7.94
CA GLY A 53 4.82 -11.35 -8.51
C GLY A 53 4.63 -10.16 -9.45
N ASN A 54 5.50 -9.97 -10.43
CA ASN A 54 5.39 -8.86 -11.41
C ASN A 54 4.26 -9.03 -12.44
N ASN A 55 3.33 -9.97 -12.24
CA ASN A 55 2.27 -10.30 -13.21
C ASN A 55 1.02 -9.40 -13.08
N ALA A 56 0.97 -8.55 -12.06
CA ALA A 56 -0.10 -7.56 -11.89
C ALA A 56 0.53 -6.17 -11.91
N GLY A 57 0.32 -5.46 -13.02
CA GLY A 57 0.69 -4.06 -13.18
C GLY A 57 -0.45 -3.15 -12.72
N HIS A 58 -0.09 -2.02 -12.11
CA HIS A 58 -1.02 -0.95 -11.86
C HIS A 58 -0.39 0.40 -12.18
N THR A 59 -0.95 1.02 -13.21
CA THR A 59 -0.60 2.38 -13.60
C THR A 59 -1.46 3.38 -12.84
N VAL A 60 -0.82 4.35 -12.19
CA VAL A 60 -1.47 5.49 -11.56
C VAL A 60 -0.96 6.77 -12.21
N VAL A 61 -1.85 7.71 -12.46
CA VAL A 61 -1.50 9.05 -12.96
C VAL A 61 -1.77 10.05 -11.85
N VAL A 62 -0.73 10.75 -11.43
CA VAL A 62 -0.82 11.84 -10.44
C VAL A 62 -0.42 13.12 -11.14
N GLU A 63 -1.35 14.07 -11.22
CA GLU A 63 -1.18 15.28 -12.03
C GLU A 63 -0.83 14.91 -13.48
N ASP A 64 0.38 15.24 -13.93
CA ASP A 64 0.88 14.94 -15.28
C ASP A 64 1.95 13.82 -15.30
N THR A 65 2.14 13.11 -14.19
CA THR A 65 3.14 12.03 -14.07
C THR A 65 2.48 10.66 -14.00
N GLU A 66 2.90 9.77 -14.90
CA GLU A 66 2.48 8.37 -14.94
C GLU A 66 3.46 7.49 -14.15
N TYR A 67 2.93 6.67 -13.25
CA TYR A 67 3.67 5.69 -12.46
C TYR A 67 3.18 4.29 -12.78
N ASP A 68 4.10 3.38 -13.10
CA ASP A 68 3.78 1.98 -13.40
C ASP A 68 4.35 1.04 -12.32
N PHE A 69 3.45 0.49 -11.49
CA PHE A 69 3.81 -0.38 -10.38
C PHE A 69 3.55 -1.84 -10.70
N HIS A 70 4.58 -2.69 -10.54
CA HIS A 70 4.46 -4.14 -10.74
C HIS A 70 4.49 -4.94 -9.43
N ILE A 71 5.31 -4.51 -8.48
CA ILE A 71 5.52 -5.21 -7.19
C ILE A 71 5.09 -4.32 -6.03
N LEU A 72 5.54 -3.07 -6.05
CA LEU A 72 5.23 -2.08 -5.03
C LEU A 72 3.70 -1.90 -4.91
N PRO A 73 3.15 -1.78 -3.69
CA PRO A 73 1.75 -1.41 -3.52
C PRO A 73 1.47 -0.05 -4.18
N SER A 74 0.37 0.06 -4.92
CA SER A 74 0.02 1.29 -5.62
C SER A 74 -0.21 2.49 -4.71
N GLY A 75 -0.61 2.24 -3.46
CA GLY A 75 -0.77 3.26 -2.42
C GLY A 75 0.54 3.93 -1.97
N ILE A 76 1.70 3.57 -2.54
CA ILE A 76 2.99 4.23 -2.27
C ILE A 76 2.99 5.72 -2.62
N ILE A 77 2.05 6.16 -3.45
CA ILE A 77 1.82 7.57 -3.78
C ILE A 77 1.35 8.36 -2.56
N ASN A 78 0.63 7.73 -1.64
CA ASN A 78 0.25 8.37 -0.38
C ASN A 78 1.46 8.41 0.56
N ALA A 79 2.11 9.57 0.66
CA ALA A 79 3.28 9.78 1.52
C ALA A 79 2.99 9.61 3.02
N SER A 80 1.72 9.64 3.43
CA SER A 80 1.31 9.40 4.82
C SER A 80 1.08 7.92 5.14
N ALA A 81 1.02 7.05 4.12
CA ALA A 81 0.80 5.62 4.29
C ALA A 81 2.11 4.82 4.18
N MET A 82 2.27 3.83 5.06
CA MET A 82 3.39 2.90 4.96
C MET A 82 3.07 1.79 3.95
N SER A 83 3.92 1.66 2.92
CA SER A 83 3.84 0.53 1.98
C SER A 83 4.57 -0.70 2.51
N LEU A 84 3.90 -1.85 2.50
CA LEU A 84 4.43 -3.13 2.98
C LEU A 84 4.32 -4.23 1.91
N ILE A 85 5.37 -5.02 1.75
CA ILE A 85 5.35 -6.28 0.99
C ILE A 85 5.57 -7.41 2.00
N GLY A 86 4.62 -8.34 2.06
CA GLY A 86 4.66 -9.53 2.92
C GLY A 86 5.31 -10.73 2.27
#